data_AF-A0A7S1YAC9-F1
#
_entry.id   AF-A0A7S1YAC9-F1
#
_cell.length_a   1.000
_cell.length_b   1.000
_cell.length_c   1.000
_cell.angle_alpha   90.00
_cell.angle_beta   90.00
_cell.angle_gamma   90.00
#
_symmetry.space_group_name_H-M   'P 1'
#
loop_
_entity.id
_entity.type
_entity.pdbx_description
1 polymer ?
#
loop_
_entity_poly.entity_id
_entity_poly.type
_entity_poly.pdbx_seq_one_letter_code
_entity_poly.pdbx_strand_id
1 'polypeptide(L)'
;MRRGPISSGNAPKRIHGSIGTTSRTSSGSSSVSPVTLLMVFVFGAVCFYGGLMIGMQHAPTKVCPPCPKAPVIADAQPPPAKDQSSFLRSLSGSNAKSGELFPKSLQGVFQGVSRTNRDDFHKHFDTGVPLDPSKGDNEEVLIFYSNKGAMTSTAQKQQHAGIPSLSIDEATKECDTMKVVFSDVNKRNQCFAVMGQWESYHVQKFMRLPYDDFVWGKKEILDMSLPMRHVARTHTSKGQMQRIPDQSTMNKFNNDIMIPYLQELPSALERLAPLAKDAAGDDNTVIVMVCNHGQSELLLNFVCTAKARNLDMSSIIVFATDEKTKALAEGVGMKTYYDEKIFGHMPDKAAKRYADPNFSGMMLAKVFCVHMISQLKYDFLFQDVDVVWYKNPIPYFHNTSSDRYHFDMYFQDDGAHTTRYAPYSPNSGFYYVRHNERTEFYMSQLLKQSDMVVQTGSHQTALTMVLNEQVSLRGLHVKVLSRDEPEFPGGFHFHRNKQLLQDMVNGRTDVAYIFHMSWTENKANKIKFLQQMGDWHVQDMCIEASAPEILEKSSATDVASACCSAQPLITCHYRDKPSKIPCKDAEPIDKGHASWW
;
A
#
# COMPACT_ATOMS: atom_id res chain seq x y z
N MET A 1 75.65 30.03 13.31
CA MET A 1 76.14 31.18 12.51
C MET A 1 75.19 31.43 11.32
N ARG A 2 75.44 32.52 10.58
CA ARG A 2 74.72 33.06 9.40
C ARG A 2 74.27 32.03 8.33
N ARG A 3 73.11 32.33 7.71
CA ARG A 3 72.74 32.36 6.25
C ARG A 3 73.21 31.23 5.28
N GLY A 4 72.33 30.84 4.34
CA GLY A 4 72.69 30.23 3.03
C GLY A 4 73.20 31.28 2.02
N PRO A 5 72.80 31.32 0.73
CA PRO A 5 71.86 30.45 -0.04
C PRO A 5 72.26 30.24 -1.55
N ILE A 6 71.29 29.90 -2.45
CA ILE A 6 71.31 30.00 -3.96
C ILE A 6 72.21 28.94 -4.65
N SER A 7 72.00 28.36 -5.86
CA SER A 7 71.17 28.61 -7.08
C SER A 7 70.67 27.26 -7.69
N SER A 8 69.99 27.09 -8.84
CA SER A 8 69.24 27.87 -9.87
C SER A 8 68.44 26.85 -10.74
N GLY A 9 67.49 27.17 -11.63
CA GLY A 9 66.83 28.45 -11.95
C GLY A 9 66.89 28.85 -13.45
N ASN A 10 65.96 28.39 -14.32
CA ASN A 10 65.88 28.84 -15.73
C ASN A 10 64.46 28.78 -16.35
N ALA A 11 64.00 29.87 -17.00
CA ALA A 11 62.76 29.93 -17.79
C ALA A 11 62.70 31.20 -18.70
N PRO A 12 62.24 31.07 -19.95
CA PRO A 12 61.47 32.13 -20.65
C PRO A 12 60.28 31.55 -21.47
N LYS A 13 59.22 32.26 -21.91
CA LYS A 13 58.68 33.65 -21.81
C LYS A 13 57.20 33.57 -22.35
N ARG A 14 56.34 34.59 -22.41
CA ARG A 14 55.95 35.78 -21.60
C ARG A 14 55.05 36.66 -22.52
N ILE A 15 54.18 37.53 -21.96
CA ILE A 15 53.31 38.53 -22.66
C ILE A 15 52.04 37.87 -23.25
N HIS A 16 50.80 38.34 -23.07
CA HIS A 16 50.20 39.41 -22.23
C HIS A 16 48.93 38.82 -21.50
N GLY A 17 47.93 39.51 -20.93
CA GLY A 17 47.57 40.93 -20.73
C GLY A 17 46.03 41.10 -20.58
N SER A 18 45.46 42.19 -20.05
CA SER A 18 46.08 43.33 -19.33
C SER A 18 45.05 44.19 -18.55
N ILE A 19 45.04 44.07 -17.21
CA ILE A 19 44.68 45.12 -16.20
C ILE A 19 43.18 45.51 -16.00
N GLY A 20 42.76 45.50 -14.72
CA GLY A 20 41.61 46.22 -14.16
C GLY A 20 41.69 46.20 -12.62
N THR A 21 41.53 47.35 -11.94
CA THR A 21 41.84 47.52 -10.49
C THR A 21 40.73 48.24 -9.72
N THR A 22 40.89 48.30 -8.38
CA THR A 22 40.01 48.96 -7.37
C THR A 22 38.69 48.23 -7.04
N SER A 23 38.12 48.28 -5.83
CA SER A 23 38.57 48.82 -4.52
C SER A 23 37.89 48.08 -3.35
N ARG A 24 38.39 48.28 -2.11
CA ARG A 24 37.66 47.91 -0.88
C ARG A 24 36.50 48.88 -0.62
N THR A 25 35.33 48.37 -0.29
CA THR A 25 34.30 49.10 0.48
C THR A 25 33.68 48.20 1.56
N SER A 26 33.22 48.81 2.65
CA SER A 26 32.67 48.14 3.83
C SER A 26 31.17 47.85 3.71
N SER A 27 30.74 46.63 4.05
CA SER A 27 29.33 46.29 4.26
C SER A 27 28.86 46.87 5.61
N GLY A 28 28.33 48.09 5.60
CA GLY A 28 27.72 48.70 6.78
C GLY A 28 26.36 48.09 7.10
N SER A 29 26.04 47.95 8.38
CA SER A 29 24.72 47.51 8.85
C SER A 29 23.68 48.62 8.71
N SER A 30 22.85 48.55 7.67
CA SER A 30 21.70 49.44 7.48
C SER A 30 20.56 49.05 8.41
N SER A 31 20.41 49.77 9.53
CA SER A 31 19.24 49.67 10.40
C SER A 31 17.99 50.19 9.68
N VAL A 32 16.98 49.34 9.51
CA VAL A 32 15.68 49.73 8.96
C VAL A 32 14.99 50.68 9.94
N SER A 33 14.55 51.85 9.46
CA SER A 33 13.86 52.84 10.30
C SER A 33 12.57 52.24 10.90
N PRO A 34 12.26 52.50 12.19
CA PRO A 34 10.98 52.11 12.78
C PRO A 34 9.77 52.61 11.98
N VAL A 35 9.89 53.75 11.30
CA VAL A 35 8.84 54.31 10.43
C VAL A 35 8.61 53.43 9.19
N THR A 36 9.68 52.87 8.60
CA THR A 36 9.58 51.95 7.46
C THR A 36 8.93 50.63 7.87
N LEU A 37 9.32 50.09 9.04
CA LEU A 37 8.69 48.90 9.62
C LEU A 37 7.20 49.14 9.92
N LEU A 38 6.85 50.29 10.49
CA LEU A 38 5.46 50.67 10.76
C LEU A 38 4.65 50.80 9.47
N MET A 39 5.19 51.42 8.42
CA MET A 39 4.51 51.51 7.12
C MET A 39 4.28 50.14 6.47
N VAL A 40 5.26 49.23 6.54
CA VAL A 40 5.09 47.85 6.02
C VAL A 40 4.00 47.11 6.80
N PHE A 41 3.95 47.23 8.13
CA PHE A 41 2.88 46.65 8.95
C PHE A 41 1.51 47.24 8.66
N VAL A 42 1.39 48.57 8.54
CA VAL A 42 0.12 49.25 8.22
C VAL A 42 -0.36 48.87 6.82
N PHE A 43 0.51 48.86 5.81
CA PHE A 43 0.15 48.49 4.45
C PHE A 43 -0.24 47.00 4.35
N GLY A 44 0.50 46.11 5.02
CA GLY A 44 0.15 44.70 5.14
C GLY A 44 -1.20 44.47 5.81
N ALA A 45 -1.49 45.17 6.91
CA ALA A 45 -2.78 45.10 7.60
C ALA A 45 -3.94 45.62 6.71
N VAL A 46 -3.75 46.74 6.01
CA VAL A 46 -4.76 47.29 5.08
C VAL A 46 -5.01 46.34 3.91
N CYS A 47 -3.98 45.71 3.34
CA CYS A 47 -4.16 44.69 2.30
C CYS A 47 -4.87 43.44 2.82
N PHE A 48 -4.53 42.96 4.03
CA PHE A 48 -5.13 41.76 4.62
C PHE A 48 -6.62 41.99 4.96
N TYR A 49 -6.94 43.06 5.68
CA TYR A 49 -8.34 43.40 6.01
C TYR A 49 -9.14 43.86 4.78
N GLY A 50 -8.52 44.54 3.81
CA GLY A 50 -9.16 44.87 2.54
C GLY A 50 -9.56 43.63 1.74
N GLY A 51 -8.67 42.63 1.66
CA GLY A 51 -8.97 41.33 1.07
C GLY A 51 -10.10 40.60 1.79
N LEU A 52 -10.10 40.62 3.13
CA LEU A 52 -11.14 40.01 3.97
C LEU A 52 -12.51 40.68 3.77
N MET A 53 -12.57 42.02 3.74
CA MET A 53 -13.82 42.77 3.58
C MET A 53 -14.40 42.65 2.16
N ILE A 54 -13.56 42.53 1.13
CA ILE A 54 -14.01 42.25 -0.25
C ILE A 54 -14.47 40.79 -0.38
N GLY A 55 -13.75 39.84 0.25
CA GLY A 55 -14.11 38.42 0.28
C GLY A 55 -15.37 38.07 1.08
N MET A 56 -15.86 38.96 1.93
CA MET A 56 -17.04 38.74 2.77
C MET A 56 -18.37 39.31 2.22
N GLN A 57 -18.41 39.74 0.95
CA GLN A 57 -19.68 40.02 0.28
C GLN A 57 -20.52 38.74 0.18
N HIS A 58 -21.56 38.66 1.03
CA HIS A 58 -22.45 37.50 1.10
C HIS A 58 -23.23 37.36 -0.22
N ALA A 59 -22.88 36.35 -1.01
CA ALA A 59 -23.84 35.77 -1.95
C ALA A 59 -24.98 35.17 -1.11
N PRO A 60 -26.24 35.63 -1.25
CA PRO A 60 -27.34 35.12 -0.45
C PRO A 60 -27.56 33.64 -0.78
N THR A 61 -27.52 32.79 0.24
CA THR A 61 -27.78 31.36 0.12
C THR A 61 -29.23 31.12 -0.30
N LYS A 62 -29.45 31.03 -1.62
CA LYS A 62 -30.70 30.51 -2.18
C LYS A 62 -30.87 29.06 -1.74
N VAL A 63 -31.61 28.86 -0.66
CA VAL A 63 -32.20 27.57 -0.31
C VAL A 63 -32.93 27.08 -1.57
N CYS A 64 -32.49 25.95 -2.12
CA CYS A 64 -33.20 25.35 -3.23
C CYS A 64 -34.61 24.97 -2.75
N PRO A 65 -35.69 25.36 -3.46
CA PRO A 65 -37.01 24.85 -3.13
C PRO A 65 -37.00 23.32 -3.26
N PRO A 66 -37.79 22.60 -2.44
CA PRO A 66 -37.89 21.15 -2.57
C PRO A 66 -38.32 20.79 -4.00
N CYS A 67 -37.67 19.77 -4.58
CA CYS A 67 -37.97 19.35 -5.94
C CYS A 67 -39.47 19.04 -6.08
N PRO A 68 -40.15 19.50 -7.15
CA PRO A 68 -41.51 19.09 -7.43
C PRO A 68 -41.58 17.57 -7.45
N LYS A 69 -42.56 16.98 -6.74
CA LYS A 69 -42.85 15.55 -6.87
C LYS A 69 -43.13 15.27 -8.34
N ALA A 70 -42.49 14.24 -8.90
CA ALA A 70 -42.71 13.85 -10.29
C ALA A 70 -44.22 13.65 -10.54
N PRO A 71 -44.76 14.17 -11.66
CA PRO A 71 -46.17 13.98 -11.96
C PRO A 71 -46.45 12.49 -12.14
N VAL A 72 -47.51 12.00 -11.49
CA VAL A 72 -48.01 10.65 -11.76
C VAL A 72 -48.50 10.63 -13.21
N ILE A 73 -47.78 9.91 -14.07
CA ILE A 73 -48.19 9.71 -15.45
C ILE A 73 -49.39 8.76 -15.45
N ALA A 74 -50.59 9.32 -15.56
CA ALA A 74 -51.79 8.57 -15.86
C ALA A 74 -51.74 8.01 -17.29
N ASP A 75 -52.47 6.93 -17.56
CA ASP A 75 -52.34 6.10 -18.76
C ASP A 75 -52.43 6.87 -20.09
N ALA A 76 -51.29 7.03 -20.75
CA ALA A 76 -51.21 7.46 -22.14
C ALA A 76 -51.14 6.23 -23.05
N GLN A 77 -52.25 5.88 -23.70
CA GLN A 77 -52.26 4.81 -24.71
C GLN A 77 -51.33 5.15 -25.90
N PRO A 78 -50.55 4.18 -26.42
CA PRO A 78 -49.67 4.43 -27.56
C PRO A 78 -50.48 4.67 -28.85
N PRO A 79 -50.01 5.54 -29.76
CA PRO A 79 -50.66 5.76 -31.06
C PRO A 79 -50.56 4.51 -31.96
N PRO A 80 -51.52 4.30 -32.87
CA PRO A 80 -51.58 3.09 -33.69
C PRO A 80 -50.43 3.01 -34.70
N ALA A 81 -49.72 1.88 -34.72
CA ALA A 81 -48.56 1.68 -35.57
C ALA A 81 -48.93 1.59 -37.06
N LYS A 82 -48.64 2.65 -37.83
CA LYS A 82 -48.50 2.61 -39.29
C LYS A 82 -47.29 3.42 -39.77
N ASP A 83 -46.66 2.85 -40.79
CA ASP A 83 -45.48 3.33 -41.54
C ASP A 83 -44.15 3.55 -40.78
N GLN A 84 -43.57 2.45 -40.28
CA GLN A 84 -42.11 2.35 -40.11
C GLN A 84 -41.38 1.98 -41.44
N SER A 85 -42.10 1.84 -42.56
CA SER A 85 -41.55 1.30 -43.81
C SER A 85 -40.80 2.34 -44.65
N SER A 86 -41.19 3.62 -44.55
CA SER A 86 -40.54 4.75 -45.21
C SER A 86 -39.19 5.10 -44.58
N PHE A 87 -39.13 5.20 -43.24
CA PHE A 87 -37.89 5.56 -42.53
C PHE A 87 -36.76 4.55 -42.74
N LEU A 88 -37.05 3.25 -42.67
CA LEU A 88 -36.04 2.19 -42.88
C LEU A 88 -35.42 2.21 -44.29
N ARG A 89 -36.14 2.71 -45.31
CA ARG A 89 -35.59 2.87 -46.67
C ARG A 89 -34.67 4.07 -46.83
N SER A 90 -34.73 5.08 -45.95
CA SER A 90 -33.79 6.22 -45.97
C SER A 90 -32.44 5.89 -45.33
N LEU A 91 -32.35 4.83 -44.52
CA LEU A 91 -31.10 4.42 -43.85
C LEU A 91 -30.20 3.51 -44.70
N SER A 92 -30.74 2.84 -45.73
CA SER A 92 -29.96 2.00 -46.67
C SER A 92 -29.37 2.79 -47.86
N GLY A 93 -29.12 4.10 -47.67
CA GLY A 93 -28.82 5.06 -48.75
C GLY A 93 -27.33 5.39 -48.96
N SER A 94 -26.64 4.58 -49.77
CA SER A 94 -25.34 4.83 -50.43
C SER A 94 -24.01 4.75 -49.63
N ASN A 95 -23.09 3.95 -50.19
CA ASN A 95 -21.63 4.12 -50.20
C ASN A 95 -20.85 4.21 -48.86
N ALA A 96 -21.04 3.22 -47.98
CA ALA A 96 -20.01 2.89 -47.00
C ALA A 96 -18.78 2.25 -47.69
N LYS A 97 -17.63 2.95 -47.72
CA LYS A 97 -16.32 2.28 -47.90
C LYS A 97 -15.96 1.57 -46.60
N SER A 98 -16.56 0.40 -46.37
CA SER A 98 -16.36 -0.42 -45.18
C SER A 98 -14.90 -0.85 -45.08
N GLY A 99 -14.19 -0.37 -44.05
CA GLY A 99 -12.78 -0.70 -43.87
C GLY A 99 -12.10 -0.10 -42.66
N GLU A 100 -12.39 1.14 -42.24
CA GLU A 100 -11.70 1.74 -41.08
C GLU A 100 -12.26 1.16 -39.76
N LEU A 101 -11.39 0.54 -38.95
CA LEU A 101 -11.73 -0.01 -37.62
C LEU A 101 -12.40 1.05 -36.72
N PHE A 102 -11.75 2.21 -36.55
CA PHE A 102 -12.30 3.33 -35.78
C PHE A 102 -13.03 4.33 -36.70
N PRO A 103 -14.26 4.76 -36.38
CA PRO A 103 -14.98 5.77 -37.13
C PRO A 103 -14.28 7.13 -37.04
N LYS A 104 -14.50 8.00 -38.03
CA LYS A 104 -13.85 9.32 -38.13
C LYS A 104 -14.05 10.24 -36.91
N SER A 105 -15.11 10.04 -36.13
CA SER A 105 -15.34 10.71 -34.85
C SER A 105 -14.33 10.31 -33.76
N LEU A 106 -13.89 9.05 -33.75
CA LEU A 106 -12.90 8.52 -32.79
C LEU A 106 -11.45 8.61 -33.31
N GLN A 107 -11.24 8.91 -34.59
CA GLN A 107 -9.92 9.13 -35.19
C GLN A 107 -9.16 10.34 -34.61
N GLY A 108 -9.78 11.18 -33.78
CA GLY A 108 -9.11 12.18 -32.94
C GLY A 108 -8.51 11.64 -31.64
N VAL A 109 -8.80 10.38 -31.29
CA VAL A 109 -8.38 9.68 -30.07
C VAL A 109 -7.55 8.45 -30.44
N PHE A 110 -8.08 7.59 -31.33
CA PHE A 110 -7.43 6.37 -31.80
C PHE A 110 -7.54 6.25 -33.33
N GLN A 111 -6.39 6.18 -34.00
CA GLN A 111 -6.23 5.97 -35.45
C GLN A 111 -6.13 4.48 -35.84
N GLY A 112 -5.91 3.60 -34.87
CA GLY A 112 -5.84 2.15 -35.05
C GLY A 112 -5.50 1.41 -33.76
N VAL A 113 -5.53 0.07 -33.82
CA VAL A 113 -5.10 -0.82 -32.73
C VAL A 113 -4.22 -1.96 -33.29
N SER A 114 -3.41 -2.58 -32.44
CA SER A 114 -2.80 -3.89 -32.71
C SER A 114 -2.91 -4.77 -31.46
N ARG A 115 -2.48 -6.04 -31.58
CA ARG A 115 -2.40 -6.99 -30.46
C ARG A 115 -1.05 -7.69 -30.44
N THR A 116 -0.58 -8.05 -29.26
CA THR A 116 0.68 -8.77 -29.01
C THR A 116 0.53 -9.72 -27.82
N ASN A 117 1.41 -10.71 -27.67
CA ASN A 117 1.39 -11.62 -26.52
C ASN A 117 1.61 -10.86 -25.18
N ARG A 118 0.88 -11.27 -24.14
CA ARG A 118 0.89 -10.67 -22.79
C ARG A 118 2.20 -10.87 -22.03
N ASP A 119 2.76 -12.07 -22.06
CA ASP A 119 3.94 -12.42 -21.27
C ASP A 119 5.22 -11.83 -21.90
N ASP A 120 5.33 -11.85 -23.24
CA ASP A 120 6.41 -11.19 -23.98
C ASP A 120 6.39 -9.67 -23.76
N PHE A 121 5.21 -9.04 -23.79
CA PHE A 121 5.06 -7.61 -23.53
C PHE A 121 5.48 -7.25 -22.10
N HIS A 122 5.06 -8.02 -21.11
CA HIS A 122 5.45 -7.82 -19.71
C HIS A 122 6.95 -8.01 -19.48
N LYS A 123 7.53 -9.07 -20.06
CA LYS A 123 8.97 -9.35 -19.96
C LYS A 123 9.84 -8.27 -20.60
N HIS A 124 9.32 -7.56 -21.61
CA HIS A 124 9.99 -6.43 -22.24
C HIS A 124 9.74 -5.10 -21.53
N PHE A 125 8.55 -4.94 -20.91
CA PHE A 125 8.13 -3.75 -20.17
C PHE A 125 7.70 -4.15 -18.75
N ASP A 126 8.66 -4.40 -17.86
CA ASP A 126 8.35 -4.64 -16.44
C ASP A 126 7.73 -3.36 -15.84
N THR A 127 6.58 -3.54 -15.19
CA THR A 127 5.79 -2.49 -14.55
C THR A 127 5.71 -2.65 -13.02
N GLY A 128 6.44 -3.64 -12.46
CA GLY A 128 6.42 -3.98 -11.04
C GLY A 128 5.17 -4.74 -10.57
N VAL A 129 4.18 -4.95 -11.45
CA VAL A 129 2.96 -5.70 -11.17
C VAL A 129 3.19 -7.19 -11.45
N PRO A 130 3.10 -8.10 -10.46
CA PRO A 130 3.23 -9.54 -10.69
C PRO A 130 2.01 -10.07 -11.45
N LEU A 131 2.22 -10.79 -12.56
CA LEU A 131 1.12 -11.30 -13.37
C LEU A 131 0.55 -12.63 -12.85
N ASP A 132 -0.78 -12.71 -12.78
CA ASP A 132 -1.48 -13.99 -12.78
C ASP A 132 -1.20 -14.73 -14.13
N PRO A 133 -1.00 -16.06 -14.14
CA PRO A 133 -0.61 -16.80 -15.35
C PRO A 133 -1.55 -16.60 -16.55
N SER A 134 -0.99 -16.33 -17.73
CA SER A 134 -1.73 -16.23 -18.99
C SER A 134 -2.45 -17.53 -19.31
N LYS A 135 -3.77 -17.44 -19.49
CA LYS A 135 -4.68 -18.57 -19.76
C LYS A 135 -5.93 -18.08 -20.51
N GLY A 136 -6.28 -18.76 -21.60
CA GLY A 136 -7.59 -18.63 -22.24
C GLY A 136 -7.74 -17.34 -23.03
N ASP A 137 -8.58 -16.42 -22.56
CA ASP A 137 -8.80 -15.10 -23.16
C ASP A 137 -7.81 -14.03 -22.65
N ASN A 138 -7.04 -14.32 -21.60
CA ASN A 138 -6.06 -13.43 -20.99
C ASN A 138 -4.63 -13.67 -21.50
N GLU A 139 -4.43 -13.72 -22.82
CA GLU A 139 -3.14 -14.02 -23.48
C GLU A 139 -2.59 -12.87 -24.35
N GLU A 140 -3.36 -11.79 -24.55
CA GLU A 140 -3.01 -10.66 -25.42
C GLU A 140 -3.02 -9.29 -24.72
N VAL A 141 -2.24 -8.35 -25.27
CA VAL A 141 -2.26 -6.91 -24.96
C VAL A 141 -2.78 -6.15 -26.19
N LEU A 142 -3.73 -5.24 -26.00
CA LEU A 142 -4.20 -4.34 -27.04
C LEU A 142 -3.38 -3.04 -27.02
N ILE A 143 -2.82 -2.64 -28.16
CA ILE A 143 -2.05 -1.40 -28.29
C ILE A 143 -2.80 -0.44 -29.22
N PHE A 144 -3.41 0.60 -28.64
CA PHE A 144 -4.10 1.66 -29.36
C PHE A 144 -3.13 2.77 -29.77
N TYR A 145 -3.28 3.30 -30.98
CA TYR A 145 -2.39 4.33 -31.56
C TYR A 145 -3.12 5.66 -31.73
N SER A 146 -2.60 6.77 -31.19
CA SER A 146 -3.22 8.10 -31.34
C SER A 146 -3.06 8.69 -32.74
N ASN A 147 -1.99 8.31 -33.45
CA ASN A 147 -1.60 8.88 -34.74
C ASN A 147 -1.15 7.76 -35.69
N LYS A 148 -1.44 7.87 -37.00
CA LYS A 148 -0.89 6.96 -38.03
C LYS A 148 0.65 6.93 -38.01
N GLY A 149 1.30 8.03 -37.60
CA GLY A 149 2.75 8.11 -37.38
C GLY A 149 3.29 7.28 -36.22
N ALA A 150 2.44 6.77 -35.32
CA ALA A 150 2.81 5.81 -34.28
C ALA A 150 2.63 4.33 -34.71
N MET A 151 2.03 4.09 -35.88
CA MET A 151 1.71 2.74 -36.38
C MET A 151 2.79 2.21 -37.33
N THR A 152 3.08 0.92 -37.26
CA THR A 152 3.92 0.24 -38.27
C THR A 152 3.18 0.11 -39.61
N SER A 153 3.93 -0.03 -40.71
CA SER A 153 3.38 -0.22 -42.05
C SER A 153 2.58 -1.53 -42.21
N THR A 154 2.79 -2.51 -41.32
CA THR A 154 1.95 -3.72 -41.20
C THR A 154 0.65 -3.40 -40.46
N ALA A 155 0.73 -2.76 -39.29
CA ALA A 155 -0.44 -2.39 -38.50
C ALA A 155 -1.42 -1.50 -39.29
N GLN A 156 -0.90 -0.53 -40.07
CA GLN A 156 -1.71 0.34 -40.94
C GLN A 156 -2.52 -0.43 -42.00
N LYS A 157 -2.06 -1.60 -42.45
CA LYS A 157 -2.72 -2.41 -43.49
C LYS A 157 -3.78 -3.39 -42.96
N GLN A 158 -3.85 -3.57 -41.64
CA GLN A 158 -4.65 -4.63 -41.00
C GLN A 158 -5.86 -4.11 -40.19
N GLN A 159 -6.15 -2.80 -40.25
CA GLN A 159 -7.24 -2.14 -39.50
C GLN A 159 -8.66 -2.43 -40.06
N HIS A 160 -8.95 -3.64 -40.54
CA HIS A 160 -10.05 -3.91 -41.47
C HIS A 160 -11.13 -4.87 -40.96
N ALA A 161 -11.84 -4.42 -39.91
CA ALA A 161 -13.21 -4.85 -39.57
C ALA A 161 -13.86 -3.67 -38.80
N GLY A 162 -14.95 -3.08 -39.30
CA GLY A 162 -15.47 -1.82 -38.74
C GLY A 162 -16.20 -1.99 -37.40
N ILE A 163 -15.96 -1.08 -36.44
CA ILE A 163 -16.70 -1.02 -35.17
C ILE A 163 -18.12 -0.49 -35.40
N PRO A 164 -19.18 -1.12 -34.84
CA PRO A 164 -20.56 -0.65 -34.97
C PRO A 164 -20.81 0.67 -34.21
N SER A 165 -21.67 1.52 -34.77
CA SER A 165 -22.10 2.77 -34.14
C SER A 165 -23.40 2.55 -33.35
N LEU A 166 -23.25 2.20 -32.08
CA LEU A 166 -24.37 1.98 -31.14
C LEU A 166 -24.71 3.27 -30.37
N SER A 167 -25.91 3.33 -29.78
CA SER A 167 -26.21 4.36 -28.77
C SER A 167 -25.43 4.11 -27.46
N ILE A 168 -25.30 5.10 -26.57
CA ILE A 168 -24.57 4.90 -25.28
C ILE A 168 -25.28 3.85 -24.40
N ASP A 169 -26.61 3.87 -24.37
CA ASP A 169 -27.42 2.92 -23.60
C ASP A 169 -27.26 1.49 -24.14
N GLU A 170 -27.24 1.33 -25.46
CA GLU A 170 -27.03 0.06 -26.16
C GLU A 170 -25.59 -0.45 -26.03
N ALA A 171 -24.59 0.42 -26.22
CA ALA A 171 -23.16 0.10 -26.10
C ALA A 171 -22.75 -0.33 -24.69
N THR A 172 -23.46 0.17 -23.67
CA THR A 172 -23.21 -0.18 -22.26
C THR A 172 -24.22 -1.21 -21.72
N LYS A 173 -25.25 -1.60 -22.48
CA LYS A 173 -26.44 -2.33 -22.00
C LYS A 173 -26.07 -3.57 -21.18
N GLU A 174 -25.17 -4.39 -21.72
CA GLU A 174 -24.74 -5.67 -21.12
C GLU A 174 -23.53 -5.51 -20.17
N CYS A 175 -23.19 -4.28 -19.73
CA CYS A 175 -22.09 -4.02 -18.81
C CYS A 175 -22.55 -3.82 -17.35
N ASP A 176 -22.18 -4.75 -16.47
CA ASP A 176 -22.28 -4.61 -15.01
C ASP A 176 -21.36 -3.52 -14.44
N THR A 177 -20.20 -3.31 -15.07
CA THR A 177 -19.13 -2.41 -14.61
C THR A 177 -18.34 -1.88 -15.79
N MET A 178 -17.98 -0.59 -15.75
CA MET A 178 -17.17 0.08 -16.79
C MET A 178 -15.98 0.79 -16.15
N LYS A 179 -14.84 0.72 -16.85
CA LYS A 179 -13.57 1.41 -16.51
C LYS A 179 -13.29 2.45 -17.60
N VAL A 180 -13.16 3.74 -17.24
CA VAL A 180 -12.95 4.84 -18.20
C VAL A 180 -11.53 5.39 -18.13
N VAL A 181 -10.79 5.24 -19.23
CA VAL A 181 -9.43 5.78 -19.42
C VAL A 181 -9.50 7.00 -20.35
N PHE A 182 -8.91 8.12 -19.95
CA PHE A 182 -8.81 9.33 -20.77
C PHE A 182 -7.51 9.32 -21.58
N SER A 183 -7.58 9.78 -22.83
CA SER A 183 -6.44 10.00 -23.72
C SER A 183 -6.31 11.48 -24.04
N ASP A 184 -5.08 11.94 -24.29
CA ASP A 184 -4.87 13.20 -24.99
C ASP A 184 -5.38 13.09 -26.45
N VAL A 185 -5.86 14.20 -27.01
CA VAL A 185 -6.31 14.36 -28.40
C VAL A 185 -5.31 15.16 -29.26
N ASN A 186 -4.22 15.65 -28.65
CA ASN A 186 -3.11 16.25 -29.36
C ASN A 186 -2.46 15.23 -30.32
N LYS A 187 -2.14 15.67 -31.54
CA LYS A 187 -1.62 14.82 -32.64
C LYS A 187 -0.18 14.30 -32.48
N ARG A 188 0.31 14.13 -31.24
CA ARG A 188 1.60 13.51 -30.94
C ARG A 188 1.55 12.02 -31.31
N ASN A 189 2.69 11.42 -31.64
CA ASN A 189 2.80 9.98 -31.84
C ASN A 189 2.82 9.30 -30.47
N GLN A 190 1.67 8.79 -30.02
CA GLN A 190 1.50 8.14 -28.73
C GLN A 190 0.79 6.79 -28.91
N CYS A 191 1.10 5.86 -28.01
CA CYS A 191 0.47 4.55 -27.91
C CYS A 191 -0.10 4.36 -26.50
N PHE A 192 -1.20 3.63 -26.39
CA PHE A 192 -1.79 3.21 -25.12
C PHE A 192 -1.93 1.69 -25.12
N ALA A 193 -1.25 1.02 -24.19
CA ALA A 193 -1.41 -0.41 -23.98
C ALA A 193 -2.53 -0.69 -22.97
N VAL A 194 -3.47 -1.56 -23.33
CA VAL A 194 -4.49 -2.12 -22.43
C VAL A 194 -4.19 -3.60 -22.30
N MET A 195 -3.88 -4.02 -21.07
CA MET A 195 -3.37 -5.34 -20.73
C MET A 195 -4.34 -6.03 -19.77
N GLY A 196 -4.58 -7.33 -19.96
CA GLY A 196 -5.32 -8.12 -18.99
C GLY A 196 -4.63 -8.12 -17.62
N GLN A 197 -5.43 -7.97 -16.55
CA GLN A 197 -5.04 -7.59 -15.17
C GLN A 197 -4.98 -6.06 -14.88
N TRP A 198 -5.32 -5.16 -15.82
CA TRP A 198 -5.43 -3.73 -15.55
C TRP A 198 -6.65 -3.34 -14.67
N GLU A 199 -6.49 -3.33 -13.36
CA GLU A 199 -7.34 -2.59 -12.40
C GLU A 199 -6.54 -1.48 -11.71
N SER A 200 -6.22 -0.43 -12.48
CA SER A 200 -5.67 0.82 -11.95
C SER A 200 -6.77 1.72 -11.37
N TYR A 201 -6.45 2.46 -10.30
CA TYR A 201 -7.40 3.28 -9.54
C TYR A 201 -7.39 4.77 -9.90
N HIS A 202 -6.56 5.17 -10.86
CA HIS A 202 -6.67 6.46 -11.53
C HIS A 202 -7.61 6.39 -12.76
N VAL A 203 -8.27 5.25 -12.94
CA VAL A 203 -9.28 4.96 -13.97
C VAL A 203 -10.67 5.04 -13.30
N GLN A 204 -11.60 5.80 -13.86
CA GLN A 204 -12.91 5.99 -13.24
C GLN A 204 -13.75 4.70 -13.34
N LYS A 205 -14.38 4.30 -12.23
CA LYS A 205 -15.23 3.11 -12.13
C LYS A 205 -16.70 3.50 -12.12
N PHE A 206 -17.50 2.82 -12.94
CA PHE A 206 -18.95 2.97 -13.00
C PHE A 206 -19.62 1.60 -12.83
N MET A 207 -20.76 1.55 -12.15
CA MET A 207 -21.56 0.34 -11.89
C MET A 207 -23.06 0.66 -11.98
N ARG A 208 -23.90 -0.34 -12.28
CA ARG A 208 -25.37 -0.21 -12.24
C ARG A 208 -25.90 -0.54 -10.84
N LEU A 209 -26.02 0.47 -10.00
CA LEU A 209 -26.46 0.34 -8.61
C LEU A 209 -27.52 1.41 -8.29
N PRO A 210 -28.43 1.17 -7.31
CA PRO A 210 -29.45 2.15 -6.90
C PRO A 210 -28.92 3.56 -6.63
N TYR A 211 -29.76 4.55 -6.92
CA TYR A 211 -29.62 5.95 -6.54
C TYR A 211 -30.42 6.26 -5.26
N ASP A 212 -30.41 5.31 -4.31
CA ASP A 212 -31.02 5.46 -2.99
C ASP A 212 -30.17 6.40 -2.11
N ASP A 213 -30.78 6.99 -1.07
CA ASP A 213 -30.04 7.65 0.02
C ASP A 213 -29.01 6.68 0.63
N PHE A 214 -27.73 7.07 0.65
CA PHE A 214 -26.61 6.17 0.95
C PHE A 214 -26.66 5.54 2.35
N VAL A 215 -27.10 4.27 2.45
CA VAL A 215 -27.15 3.52 3.72
C VAL A 215 -25.86 2.72 3.92
N TRP A 216 -24.98 3.18 4.82
CA TRP A 216 -23.76 2.45 5.20
C TRP A 216 -24.05 1.00 5.61
N GLY A 217 -23.29 0.05 5.06
CA GLY A 217 -23.42 -1.38 5.36
C GLY A 217 -24.54 -2.11 4.61
N LYS A 218 -25.46 -1.41 3.94
CA LYS A 218 -26.38 -2.02 2.97
C LYS A 218 -25.54 -2.59 1.82
N LYS A 219 -25.75 -3.86 1.48
CA LYS A 219 -25.22 -4.43 0.24
C LYS A 219 -26.11 -3.96 -0.90
N GLU A 220 -25.61 -3.09 -1.77
CA GLU A 220 -26.29 -2.78 -3.02
C GLU A 220 -26.15 -3.98 -3.98
N ILE A 221 -27.16 -4.20 -4.83
CA ILE A 221 -27.17 -5.29 -5.79
C ILE A 221 -27.04 -4.67 -7.18
N LEU A 222 -26.22 -5.29 -8.04
CA LEU A 222 -26.13 -4.91 -9.44
C LEU A 222 -27.48 -5.15 -10.12
N ASP A 223 -28.02 -4.11 -10.76
CA ASP A 223 -29.32 -4.14 -11.43
C ASP A 223 -29.17 -3.56 -12.84
N MET A 224 -29.28 -4.45 -13.84
CA MET A 224 -29.07 -4.10 -15.25
C MET A 224 -30.15 -3.15 -15.81
N SER A 225 -31.26 -2.95 -15.10
CA SER A 225 -32.28 -1.94 -15.47
C SER A 225 -31.87 -0.51 -15.10
N LEU A 226 -30.90 -0.33 -14.20
CA LEU A 226 -30.44 0.97 -13.73
C LEU A 226 -29.32 1.55 -14.61
N PRO A 227 -29.23 2.90 -14.74
CA PRO A 227 -28.14 3.54 -15.47
C PRO A 227 -26.78 3.36 -14.76
N MET A 228 -25.70 3.46 -15.54
CA MET A 228 -24.34 3.44 -15.02
C MET A 228 -24.04 4.67 -14.17
N ARG A 229 -23.75 4.50 -12.87
CA ARG A 229 -23.35 5.58 -11.97
C ARG A 229 -21.88 5.47 -11.55
N HIS A 230 -21.23 6.61 -11.36
CA HIS A 230 -19.86 6.66 -10.83
C HIS A 230 -19.82 6.10 -9.39
N VAL A 231 -18.78 5.33 -9.07
CA VAL A 231 -18.59 4.71 -7.76
C VAL A 231 -17.16 4.91 -7.26
N ALA A 232 -17.00 5.09 -5.94
CA ALA A 232 -15.68 5.20 -5.32
C ALA A 232 -14.89 3.87 -5.44
N ARG A 233 -13.55 3.96 -5.53
CA ARG A 233 -12.57 2.85 -5.55
C ARG A 233 -12.97 1.64 -4.71
N THR A 234 -13.43 1.89 -3.49
CA THR A 234 -13.73 0.86 -2.48
C THR A 234 -15.05 0.12 -2.69
N HIS A 235 -15.83 0.44 -3.73
CA HIS A 235 -16.98 -0.38 -4.13
C HIS A 235 -16.51 -1.72 -4.71
N THR A 236 -16.70 -2.77 -3.91
CA THR A 236 -16.48 -4.16 -4.32
C THR A 236 -17.42 -4.56 -5.46
N SER A 237 -17.06 -5.60 -6.22
CA SER A 237 -17.95 -6.23 -7.22
C SER A 237 -19.27 -6.75 -6.64
N LYS A 238 -19.36 -6.90 -5.31
CA LYS A 238 -20.57 -7.30 -4.58
C LYS A 238 -21.46 -6.11 -4.16
N GLY A 239 -21.19 -4.89 -4.65
CA GLY A 239 -21.97 -3.69 -4.34
C GLY A 239 -21.85 -3.21 -2.89
N GLN A 240 -20.75 -3.54 -2.20
CA GLN A 240 -20.45 -3.04 -0.87
C GLN A 240 -19.40 -1.92 -0.95
N MET A 241 -19.75 -0.75 -0.42
CA MET A 241 -18.86 0.42 -0.26
C MET A 241 -18.17 0.38 1.12
N GLN A 242 -16.91 0.83 1.21
CA GLN A 242 -16.25 1.10 2.48
C GLN A 242 -16.54 2.53 2.96
N ARG A 243 -16.74 2.71 4.27
CA ARG A 243 -17.10 4.01 4.86
C ARG A 243 -16.01 5.06 4.67
N ILE A 244 -16.44 6.30 4.46
CA ILE A 244 -15.61 7.51 4.49
C ILE A 244 -15.80 8.17 5.88
N PRO A 245 -14.75 8.71 6.53
CA PRO A 245 -14.90 9.44 7.77
C PRO A 245 -15.85 10.64 7.64
N ASP A 246 -16.81 10.78 8.57
CA ASP A 246 -17.62 12.00 8.67
C ASP A 246 -16.86 13.11 9.42
N GLN A 247 -17.30 14.36 9.27
CA GLN A 247 -16.62 15.52 9.85
C GLN A 247 -16.48 15.45 11.39
N SER A 248 -17.42 14.83 12.10
CA SER A 248 -17.34 14.65 13.55
C SER A 248 -16.23 13.66 13.91
N THR A 249 -16.20 12.53 13.20
CA THR A 249 -15.15 11.51 13.30
C THR A 249 -13.77 12.08 12.93
N MET A 250 -13.65 12.86 11.86
CA MET A 250 -12.40 13.53 11.47
C MET A 250 -11.93 14.55 12.51
N ASN A 251 -12.83 15.41 13.00
CA ASN A 251 -12.49 16.42 14.01
C ASN A 251 -12.01 15.75 15.31
N LYS A 252 -12.70 14.69 15.74
CA LYS A 252 -12.29 13.89 16.90
C LYS A 252 -10.94 13.21 16.66
N PHE A 253 -10.76 12.54 15.52
CA PHE A 253 -9.51 11.86 15.17
C PHE A 253 -8.32 12.82 15.14
N ASN A 254 -8.51 14.03 14.60
CA ASN A 254 -7.48 15.05 14.54
C ASN A 254 -7.12 15.59 15.92
N ASN A 255 -8.11 15.91 16.76
CA ASN A 255 -7.89 16.48 18.10
C ASN A 255 -7.35 15.46 19.11
N ASP A 256 -7.92 14.25 19.13
CA ASP A 256 -7.65 13.23 20.14
C ASP A 256 -6.37 12.43 19.82
N ILE A 257 -5.92 12.41 18.56
CA ILE A 257 -4.83 11.51 18.12
C ILE A 257 -3.78 12.22 17.25
N MET A 258 -4.15 12.81 16.10
CA MET A 258 -3.13 13.34 15.16
C MET A 258 -2.38 14.56 15.69
N ILE A 259 -3.07 15.51 16.33
CA ILE A 259 -2.45 16.70 16.90
C ILE A 259 -1.52 16.32 18.07
N PRO A 260 -1.93 15.51 19.07
CA PRO A 260 -1.04 15.01 20.11
C PRO A 260 0.20 14.27 19.57
N TYR A 261 0.03 13.37 18.60
CA TYR A 261 1.15 12.66 17.99
C TYR A 261 2.15 13.63 17.33
N LEU A 262 1.68 14.57 16.50
CA LEU A 262 2.54 15.55 15.83
C LEU A 262 3.20 16.55 16.79
N GLN A 263 2.60 16.80 17.96
CA GLN A 263 3.16 17.65 19.00
C GLN A 263 4.29 16.96 19.78
N GLU A 264 4.15 15.67 20.10
CA GLU A 264 5.18 14.92 20.83
C GLU A 264 6.29 14.38 19.92
N LEU A 265 6.01 14.22 18.62
CA LEU A 265 6.92 13.63 17.62
C LEU A 265 8.39 14.09 17.73
N PRO A 266 8.74 15.40 17.88
CA PRO A 266 10.13 15.81 17.99
C PRO A 266 10.85 15.17 19.19
N SER A 267 10.24 15.19 20.37
CA SER A 267 10.84 14.62 21.58
C SER A 267 10.76 13.08 21.63
N ALA A 268 9.78 12.48 20.95
CA ALA A 268 9.73 11.04 20.73
C ALA A 268 10.88 10.57 19.83
N LEU A 269 11.20 11.31 18.76
CA LEU A 269 12.35 11.07 17.88
C LEU A 269 13.67 11.22 18.63
N GLU A 270 13.82 12.24 19.48
CA GLU A 270 15.00 12.40 20.36
C GLU A 270 15.22 11.19 21.27
N ARG A 271 14.14 10.63 21.85
CA ARG A 271 14.19 9.40 22.67
C ARG A 271 14.50 8.13 21.85
N LEU A 272 13.98 8.04 20.62
CA LEU A 272 14.11 6.88 19.76
C LEU A 272 15.47 6.81 19.04
N ALA A 273 16.05 7.96 18.69
CA ALA A 273 17.30 8.08 17.93
C ALA A 273 18.48 7.20 18.43
N PRO A 274 18.82 7.16 19.74
CA PRO A 274 19.92 6.29 20.20
C PRO A 274 19.61 4.80 20.01
N LEU A 275 18.37 4.38 20.23
CA LEU A 275 17.94 2.97 20.06
C LEU A 275 17.90 2.58 18.58
N ALA A 276 17.37 3.46 17.73
CA ALA A 276 17.35 3.28 16.27
C ALA A 276 18.76 3.18 15.69
N LYS A 277 19.70 4.02 16.15
CA LYS A 277 21.11 3.95 15.75
C LYS A 277 21.77 2.63 16.15
N ASP A 278 21.52 2.17 17.38
CA ASP A 278 22.07 0.92 17.90
C ASP A 278 21.44 -0.33 17.25
N ALA A 279 20.21 -0.24 16.74
CA ALA A 279 19.58 -1.28 15.94
C ALA A 279 20.04 -1.26 14.46
N ALA A 280 20.21 -0.08 13.87
CA ALA A 280 20.55 0.05 12.44
C ALA A 280 21.87 -0.61 12.05
N GLY A 281 22.84 -0.64 12.97
CA GLY A 281 24.15 -1.27 12.77
C GLY A 281 24.92 -0.72 11.56
N ASP A 282 25.77 -1.55 10.98
CA ASP A 282 26.51 -1.22 9.74
C ASP A 282 25.63 -1.32 8.48
N ASP A 283 24.54 -2.11 8.53
CA ASP A 283 23.57 -2.29 7.42
C ASP A 283 22.56 -1.11 7.28
N ASN A 284 22.67 -0.07 8.12
CA ASN A 284 21.77 1.09 8.19
C ASN A 284 20.26 0.72 8.36
N THR A 285 19.95 -0.50 8.82
CA THR A 285 18.63 -1.13 8.71
C THR A 285 18.02 -1.45 10.06
N VAL A 286 16.92 -0.78 10.41
CA VAL A 286 16.13 -1.09 11.62
C VAL A 286 15.00 -2.06 11.28
N ILE A 287 14.86 -3.13 12.03
CA ILE A 287 13.70 -4.03 11.93
C ILE A 287 12.64 -3.56 12.95
N VAL A 288 11.43 -3.32 12.48
CA VAL A 288 10.33 -2.73 13.26
C VAL A 288 9.27 -3.80 13.52
N MET A 289 9.06 -4.11 14.79
CA MET A 289 7.89 -4.87 15.27
C MET A 289 6.97 -3.95 16.09
N VAL A 290 5.67 -4.22 16.06
CA VAL A 290 4.68 -3.50 16.89
C VAL A 290 3.80 -4.51 17.61
N CYS A 291 3.74 -4.44 18.93
CA CYS A 291 3.06 -5.45 19.76
C CYS A 291 2.27 -4.83 20.91
N ASN A 292 1.13 -5.44 21.24
CA ASN A 292 0.42 -5.27 22.50
C ASN A 292 0.37 -6.59 23.27
N HIS A 293 -0.03 -6.54 24.53
CA HIS A 293 0.02 -7.71 25.42
C HIS A 293 -0.93 -8.80 24.93
N GLY A 294 -2.03 -8.42 24.29
CA GLY A 294 -2.92 -9.33 23.59
C GLY A 294 -2.29 -10.24 22.53
N GLN A 295 -1.14 -9.86 21.94
CA GLN A 295 -0.39 -10.65 20.97
C GLN A 295 0.99 -11.10 21.49
N SER A 296 1.32 -10.87 22.77
CA SER A 296 2.70 -11.03 23.23
C SER A 296 3.22 -12.46 23.18
N GLU A 297 2.37 -13.50 23.13
CA GLU A 297 2.83 -14.88 22.94
C GLU A 297 3.39 -15.13 21.54
N LEU A 298 2.92 -14.39 20.52
CA LEU A 298 3.47 -14.45 19.17
C LEU A 298 4.86 -13.80 19.14
N LEU A 299 5.03 -12.66 19.83
CA LEU A 299 6.35 -12.03 20.03
C LEU A 299 7.32 -12.95 20.80
N LEU A 300 6.87 -13.56 21.90
CA LEU A 300 7.65 -14.58 22.62
C LEU A 300 8.03 -15.72 21.67
N ASN A 301 7.11 -16.17 20.81
CA ASN A 301 7.38 -17.25 19.87
C ASN A 301 8.40 -16.88 18.79
N PHE A 302 8.35 -15.66 18.25
CA PHE A 302 9.39 -15.15 17.38
C PHE A 302 10.76 -15.18 18.08
N VAL A 303 10.86 -14.66 19.30
CA VAL A 303 12.13 -14.62 20.05
C VAL A 303 12.63 -16.03 20.37
N CYS A 304 11.75 -16.96 20.75
CA CYS A 304 12.13 -18.33 21.07
C CYS A 304 12.50 -19.16 19.82
N THR A 305 11.81 -18.99 18.69
CA THR A 305 12.18 -19.64 17.41
C THR A 305 13.50 -19.11 16.88
N ALA A 306 13.74 -17.79 16.94
CA ALA A 306 15.00 -17.17 16.55
C ALA A 306 16.17 -17.67 17.43
N LYS A 307 16.00 -17.72 18.76
CA LYS A 307 17.00 -18.28 19.69
C LYS A 307 17.28 -19.76 19.43
N ALA A 308 16.26 -20.58 19.22
CA ALA A 308 16.42 -22.00 18.88
C ALA A 308 17.14 -22.23 17.54
N ARG A 309 17.16 -21.23 16.66
CA ARG A 309 17.85 -21.23 15.35
C ARG A 309 19.20 -20.49 15.37
N ASN A 310 19.62 -19.94 16.51
CA ASN A 310 20.81 -19.09 16.68
C ASN A 310 20.82 -17.88 15.73
N LEU A 311 19.64 -17.31 15.43
CA LEU A 311 19.50 -16.12 14.60
C LEU A 311 19.73 -14.86 15.44
N ASP A 312 20.50 -13.91 14.90
CA ASP A 312 20.66 -12.60 15.52
C ASP A 312 19.38 -11.77 15.40
N MET A 313 19.11 -10.99 16.45
CA MET A 313 17.97 -10.08 16.60
C MET A 313 18.42 -8.65 16.94
N SER A 314 19.72 -8.37 16.89
CA SER A 314 20.30 -7.07 17.26
C SER A 314 19.69 -5.87 16.52
N SER A 315 19.24 -6.05 15.28
CA SER A 315 18.61 -4.99 14.48
C SER A 315 17.13 -4.75 14.79
N ILE A 316 16.52 -5.50 15.71
CA ILE A 316 15.06 -5.47 15.93
C ILE A 316 14.69 -4.55 17.09
N ILE A 317 13.83 -3.56 16.82
CA ILE A 317 13.14 -2.76 17.83
C ILE A 317 11.69 -3.24 17.94
N VAL A 318 11.31 -3.65 19.15
CA VAL A 318 9.91 -3.88 19.52
C VAL A 318 9.31 -2.56 20.01
N PHE A 319 8.39 -2.00 19.23
CA PHE A 319 7.51 -0.93 19.71
C PHE A 319 6.37 -1.58 20.51
N ALA A 320 6.48 -1.51 21.83
CA ALA A 320 5.40 -1.89 22.72
C ALA A 320 4.34 -0.78 22.73
N THR A 321 3.06 -1.16 22.73
CA THR A 321 1.95 -0.19 22.91
C THR A 321 1.45 -0.12 24.35
N ASP A 322 1.98 -0.95 25.26
CA ASP A 322 1.63 -1.00 26.67
C ASP A 322 2.82 -1.45 27.53
N GLU A 323 2.81 -1.11 28.82
CA GLU A 323 3.91 -1.39 29.75
C GLU A 323 4.14 -2.89 30.00
N LYS A 324 3.11 -3.73 29.89
CA LYS A 324 3.25 -5.18 30.07
C LYS A 324 4.07 -5.78 28.94
N THR A 325 3.79 -5.35 27.71
CA THR A 325 4.54 -5.72 26.51
C THR A 325 5.96 -5.19 26.56
N LYS A 326 6.15 -3.95 27.06
CA LYS A 326 7.47 -3.38 27.30
C LYS A 326 8.30 -4.31 28.21
N ALA A 327 7.77 -4.63 29.39
CA ALA A 327 8.45 -5.49 30.37
C ALA A 327 8.66 -6.94 29.86
N LEU A 328 7.74 -7.49 29.07
CA LEU A 328 7.90 -8.80 28.44
C LEU A 328 9.00 -8.80 27.37
N ALA A 329 9.04 -7.79 26.49
CA ALA A 329 10.04 -7.68 25.42
C ALA A 329 11.44 -7.45 25.98
N GLU A 330 11.59 -6.53 26.94
CA GLU A 330 12.84 -6.31 27.68
C GLU A 330 13.26 -7.58 28.46
N GLY A 331 12.30 -8.26 29.11
CA GLY A 331 12.53 -9.48 29.87
C GLY A 331 13.01 -10.69 29.05
N VAL A 332 12.79 -10.70 27.73
CA VAL A 332 13.39 -11.68 26.81
C VAL A 332 14.61 -11.16 26.04
N GLY A 333 15.07 -9.92 26.32
CA GLY A 333 16.29 -9.33 25.78
C GLY A 333 16.13 -8.54 24.48
N MET A 334 14.92 -8.08 24.13
CA MET A 334 14.69 -7.27 22.93
C MET A 334 14.95 -5.79 23.18
N LYS A 335 15.55 -5.11 22.19
CA LYS A 335 15.59 -3.64 22.15
C LYS A 335 14.14 -3.15 22.02
N THR A 336 13.70 -2.34 22.98
CA THR A 336 12.27 -2.06 23.16
C THR A 336 12.04 -0.56 23.30
N TYR A 337 11.02 -0.05 22.59
CA TYR A 337 10.57 1.33 22.69
C TYR A 337 9.12 1.37 23.16
N TYR A 338 8.83 2.27 24.10
CA TYR A 338 7.49 2.60 24.57
C TYR A 338 7.46 4.10 24.88
N ASP A 339 6.35 4.74 24.54
CA ASP A 339 6.10 6.14 24.83
C ASP A 339 4.63 6.31 25.22
N GLU A 340 4.37 6.62 26.49
CA GLU A 340 3.02 6.72 27.05
C GLU A 340 2.17 7.78 26.35
N LYS A 341 2.77 8.87 25.84
CA LYS A 341 2.03 9.95 25.18
C LYS A 341 1.59 9.58 23.76
N ILE A 342 2.34 8.70 23.09
CA ILE A 342 2.01 8.20 21.74
C ILE A 342 1.11 6.96 21.80
N PHE A 343 1.35 6.07 22.78
CA PHE A 343 0.71 4.76 22.83
C PHE A 343 -0.24 4.53 24.03
N GLY A 344 -0.25 5.37 25.06
CA GLY A 344 -1.08 5.17 26.27
C GLY A 344 -2.61 5.26 26.07
N HIS A 345 -3.06 5.61 24.86
CA HIS A 345 -4.47 5.52 24.44
C HIS A 345 -4.75 4.31 23.53
N MET A 346 -3.74 3.47 23.26
CA MET A 346 -3.87 2.27 22.43
C MET A 346 -4.41 1.07 23.23
N PRO A 347 -4.98 0.05 22.56
CA PRO A 347 -5.62 -1.09 23.22
C PRO A 347 -4.60 -2.09 23.80
N ASP A 348 -4.76 -2.50 25.06
CA ASP A 348 -3.93 -3.51 25.72
C ASP A 348 -4.24 -4.96 25.29
N LYS A 349 -5.47 -5.18 24.80
CA LYS A 349 -6.03 -6.51 24.51
C LYS A 349 -5.99 -6.88 23.03
N ALA A 350 -6.02 -8.18 22.79
CA ALA A 350 -6.08 -8.73 21.44
C ALA A 350 -7.32 -8.21 20.69
N ALA A 351 -7.18 -8.03 19.38
CA ALA A 351 -8.34 -7.98 18.50
C ALA A 351 -9.04 -9.35 18.54
N LYS A 352 -10.36 -9.34 18.73
CA LYS A 352 -11.21 -10.54 18.65
C LYS A 352 -11.50 -10.92 17.20
N ARG A 353 -11.53 -9.94 16.29
CA ARG A 353 -11.71 -10.11 14.84
C ARG A 353 -10.94 -9.05 14.06
N TYR A 354 -10.65 -9.32 12.78
CA TYR A 354 -10.12 -8.34 11.85
C TYR A 354 -11.03 -7.09 11.79
N ALA A 355 -10.42 -5.90 11.73
CA ALA A 355 -11.11 -4.60 11.68
C ALA A 355 -12.05 -4.27 12.88
N ASP A 356 -11.83 -4.87 14.05
CA ASP A 356 -12.47 -4.40 15.30
C ASP A 356 -11.74 -3.15 15.89
N PRO A 357 -12.31 -2.44 16.89
CA PRO A 357 -11.70 -1.23 17.44
C PRO A 357 -10.30 -1.44 18.04
N ASN A 358 -10.02 -2.63 18.60
CA ASN A 358 -8.69 -2.94 19.12
C ASN A 358 -7.70 -3.12 17.95
N PHE A 359 -8.16 -3.76 16.86
CA PHE A 359 -7.39 -3.90 15.63
C PHE A 359 -7.06 -2.52 15.02
N SER A 360 -8.02 -1.59 14.94
CA SER A 360 -7.79 -0.25 14.38
C SER A 360 -6.74 0.56 15.14
N GLY A 361 -6.71 0.47 16.48
CA GLY A 361 -5.65 1.08 17.30
C GLY A 361 -4.26 0.50 16.97
N MET A 362 -4.14 -0.83 16.89
CA MET A 362 -2.89 -1.48 16.50
C MET A 362 -2.47 -1.14 15.06
N MET A 363 -3.41 -1.03 14.11
CA MET A 363 -3.09 -0.61 12.75
C MET A 363 -2.58 0.83 12.69
N LEU A 364 -3.03 1.71 13.60
CA LEU A 364 -2.54 3.07 13.71
C LEU A 364 -1.16 3.15 14.36
N ALA A 365 -0.91 2.35 15.40
CA ALA A 365 0.42 2.21 16.00
C ALA A 365 1.47 1.80 14.95
N LYS A 366 1.15 0.88 14.03
CA LYS A 366 2.03 0.53 12.90
C LYS A 366 2.48 1.76 12.10
N VAL A 367 1.54 2.63 11.71
CA VAL A 367 1.82 3.86 10.95
C VAL A 367 2.77 4.78 11.72
N PHE A 368 2.53 4.98 13.02
CA PHE A 368 3.36 5.84 13.86
C PHE A 368 4.79 5.30 13.99
N CYS A 369 4.97 3.99 14.21
CA CYS A 369 6.29 3.38 14.36
C CYS A 369 7.14 3.50 13.08
N VAL A 370 6.56 3.18 11.91
CA VAL A 370 7.31 3.28 10.63
C VAL A 370 7.52 4.72 10.19
N HIS A 371 6.61 5.64 10.53
CA HIS A 371 6.83 7.07 10.32
C HIS A 371 8.00 7.59 11.17
N MET A 372 8.07 7.24 12.46
CA MET A 372 9.17 7.66 13.33
C MET A 372 10.53 7.16 12.83
N ILE A 373 10.66 5.88 12.47
CA ILE A 373 11.91 5.34 11.90
C ILE A 373 12.24 6.00 10.55
N SER A 374 11.25 6.22 9.68
CA SER A 374 11.45 6.94 8.41
C SER A 374 11.91 8.40 8.60
N GLN A 375 11.54 9.07 9.69
CA GLN A 375 12.00 10.43 10.02
C GLN A 375 13.40 10.43 10.65
N LEU A 376 13.86 9.31 11.23
CA LEU A 376 15.25 9.09 11.65
C LEU A 376 16.19 8.68 10.50
N LYS A 377 15.66 8.51 9.28
CA LYS A 377 16.40 8.31 8.03
C LYS A 377 17.15 6.98 7.89
N TYR A 378 16.69 5.95 8.60
CA TYR A 378 17.13 4.57 8.45
C TYR A 378 16.35 3.82 7.37
N ASP A 379 17.02 2.89 6.70
CA ASP A 379 16.34 1.79 6.01
C ASP A 379 15.57 0.96 7.06
N PHE A 380 14.46 0.33 6.68
CA PHE A 380 13.74 -0.52 7.63
C PHE A 380 12.98 -1.68 7.03
N LEU A 381 12.94 -2.77 7.81
CA LEU A 381 12.06 -3.91 7.58
C LEU A 381 10.93 -3.86 8.61
N PHE A 382 9.70 -3.61 8.19
CA PHE A 382 8.54 -3.80 9.06
C PHE A 382 8.09 -5.27 9.02
N GLN A 383 7.83 -5.87 10.18
CA GLN A 383 7.11 -7.14 10.26
C GLN A 383 6.15 -7.25 11.46
N ASP A 384 5.12 -8.07 11.28
CA ASP A 384 4.23 -8.50 12.37
C ASP A 384 4.90 -9.60 13.23
N VAL A 385 4.41 -9.75 14.45
CA VAL A 385 4.94 -10.69 15.46
C VAL A 385 4.55 -12.16 15.22
N ASP A 386 3.77 -12.44 14.18
CA ASP A 386 3.38 -13.77 13.72
C ASP A 386 4.17 -14.25 12.47
N VAL A 387 5.21 -13.51 12.13
CA VAL A 387 6.28 -13.94 11.24
C VAL A 387 7.30 -14.73 12.05
N VAL A 388 7.71 -15.91 11.56
CA VAL A 388 8.86 -16.68 12.06
C VAL A 388 10.00 -16.62 11.05
N TRP A 389 11.25 -16.67 11.52
CA TRP A 389 12.44 -16.70 10.65
C TRP A 389 13.04 -18.09 10.57
N TYR A 390 13.56 -18.43 9.38
CA TYR A 390 14.50 -19.53 9.16
C TYR A 390 15.91 -19.01 8.85
N LYS A 391 16.02 -17.83 8.24
CA LYS A 391 17.26 -17.09 7.94
C LYS A 391 17.04 -15.60 8.20
N ASN A 392 18.09 -14.84 8.52
CA ASN A 392 17.99 -13.37 8.59
C ASN A 392 17.62 -12.82 7.18
N PRO A 393 16.55 -12.01 7.03
CA PRO A 393 16.11 -11.47 5.76
C PRO A 393 16.91 -10.24 5.25
N ILE A 394 17.66 -9.53 6.10
CA ILE A 394 18.41 -8.31 5.69
C ILE A 394 19.35 -8.58 4.48
N PRO A 395 20.16 -9.67 4.45
CA PRO A 395 21.05 -9.95 3.31
C PRO A 395 20.36 -10.17 1.96
N TYR A 396 19.06 -10.53 1.92
CA TYR A 396 18.33 -10.60 0.65
C TYR A 396 18.13 -9.20 0.07
N PHE A 397 17.77 -8.23 0.91
CA PHE A 397 17.55 -6.84 0.49
C PHE A 397 18.86 -6.08 0.24
N HIS A 398 19.94 -6.42 0.95
CA HIS A 398 21.26 -5.79 0.75
C HIS A 398 22.12 -6.42 -0.35
N ASN A 399 21.61 -7.44 -1.07
CA ASN A 399 22.33 -8.06 -2.18
C ASN A 399 22.41 -7.14 -3.41
N THR A 400 23.47 -6.32 -3.48
CA THR A 400 23.80 -5.43 -4.60
C THR A 400 24.02 -6.11 -5.95
N SER A 401 24.20 -7.44 -5.97
CA SER A 401 24.31 -8.24 -7.19
C SER A 401 22.95 -8.72 -7.73
N SER A 402 21.85 -8.49 -7.01
CA SER A 402 20.50 -8.77 -7.49
C SER A 402 20.05 -7.70 -8.47
N ASP A 403 19.46 -8.15 -9.59
CA ASP A 403 18.66 -7.32 -10.51
C ASP A 403 17.59 -6.51 -9.77
N ARG A 404 17.00 -7.10 -8.73
CA ARG A 404 15.97 -6.51 -7.85
C ARG A 404 16.54 -5.53 -6.82
N TYR A 405 17.84 -5.25 -6.76
CA TYR A 405 18.40 -4.34 -5.74
C TYR A 405 17.88 -2.89 -5.85
N HIS A 406 17.43 -2.45 -7.03
CA HIS A 406 17.17 -1.04 -7.34
C HIS A 406 15.79 -0.47 -6.94
N PHE A 407 14.93 -1.25 -6.26
CA PHE A 407 13.60 -0.77 -5.83
C PHE A 407 13.67 0.08 -4.55
N ASP A 408 12.71 0.96 -4.33
CA ASP A 408 12.59 1.75 -3.09
C ASP A 408 11.95 0.92 -1.96
N MET A 409 10.99 0.04 -2.31
CA MET A 409 10.20 -0.74 -1.35
C MET A 409 9.92 -2.15 -1.87
N TYR A 410 9.81 -3.11 -0.95
CA TYR A 410 9.51 -4.52 -1.22
C TYR A 410 8.41 -5.00 -0.29
N PHE A 411 7.37 -5.64 -0.83
CA PHE A 411 6.29 -6.23 -0.04
C PHE A 411 6.22 -7.73 -0.29
N GLN A 412 5.91 -8.51 0.73
CA GLN A 412 5.39 -9.87 0.52
C GLN A 412 4.06 -9.78 -0.26
N ASP A 413 3.84 -10.67 -1.23
CA ASP A 413 2.53 -10.85 -1.85
C ASP A 413 1.53 -11.41 -0.83
N ASP A 414 0.39 -10.74 -0.65
CA ASP A 414 -0.70 -11.25 0.20
C ASP A 414 -1.36 -12.50 -0.40
N GLY A 415 -1.29 -12.66 -1.72
CA GLY A 415 -2.02 -13.63 -2.52
C GLY A 415 -3.48 -13.25 -2.77
N ALA A 416 -4.05 -12.33 -1.99
CA ALA A 416 -5.45 -11.92 -2.08
C ALA A 416 -5.64 -10.85 -3.17
N HIS A 417 -5.57 -11.27 -4.43
CA HIS A 417 -5.73 -10.45 -5.66
C HIS A 417 -7.17 -9.91 -5.82
N THR A 418 -7.66 -9.21 -4.81
CA THR A 418 -8.99 -8.61 -4.77
C THR A 418 -8.93 -7.13 -5.17
N THR A 419 -10.05 -6.59 -5.63
CA THR A 419 -10.21 -5.17 -5.99
C THR A 419 -9.99 -4.20 -4.81
N ARG A 420 -9.69 -4.70 -3.60
CA ARG A 420 -9.28 -3.92 -2.41
C ARG A 420 -7.77 -3.67 -2.37
N TYR A 421 -6.96 -4.65 -2.77
CA TYR A 421 -5.50 -4.63 -2.63
C TYR A 421 -4.73 -4.59 -3.95
N ALA A 422 -5.40 -4.71 -5.09
CA ALA A 422 -4.80 -4.51 -6.41
C ALA A 422 -4.12 -3.11 -6.55
N PRO A 423 -3.30 -2.89 -7.60
CA PRO A 423 -2.77 -3.90 -8.52
C PRO A 423 -1.62 -4.72 -7.90
N TYR A 424 -1.06 -4.26 -6.78
CA TYR A 424 0.14 -4.84 -6.16
C TYR A 424 -0.14 -5.98 -5.17
N SER A 425 -1.35 -6.08 -4.61
CA SER A 425 -1.69 -7.02 -3.53
C SER A 425 -0.69 -7.05 -2.35
N PRO A 426 -0.15 -5.89 -1.88
CA PRO A 426 0.98 -5.88 -0.97
C PRO A 426 0.53 -6.28 0.43
N ASN A 427 1.16 -7.29 1.03
CA ASN A 427 0.90 -7.64 2.42
C ASN A 427 1.55 -6.62 3.37
N SER A 428 0.78 -6.08 4.32
CA SER A 428 1.27 -5.06 5.27
C SER A 428 1.78 -5.63 6.61
N GLY A 429 2.14 -6.91 6.64
CA GLY A 429 2.73 -7.62 7.78
C GLY A 429 4.18 -8.09 7.53
N PHE A 430 4.72 -7.92 6.32
CA PHE A 430 6.15 -8.08 6.04
C PHE A 430 6.57 -7.22 4.83
N TYR A 431 7.36 -6.16 5.05
CA TYR A 431 7.84 -5.29 3.97
C TYR A 431 9.13 -4.53 4.31
N TYR A 432 10.00 -4.35 3.31
CA TYR A 432 11.27 -3.59 3.41
C TYR A 432 11.18 -2.26 2.68
N VAL A 433 11.88 -1.25 3.20
CA VAL A 433 11.89 0.14 2.74
C VAL A 433 13.31 0.67 2.79
N ARG A 434 13.83 1.16 1.66
CA ARG A 434 15.06 1.98 1.68
C ARG A 434 14.74 3.44 1.93
N HIS A 435 15.52 4.13 2.75
CA HIS A 435 15.30 5.53 3.01
C HIS A 435 15.77 6.40 1.83
N ASN A 436 14.84 7.15 1.24
CA ASN A 436 15.11 8.24 0.31
C ASN A 436 13.92 9.22 0.27
N GLU A 437 14.03 10.29 -0.50
CA GLU A 437 13.00 11.34 -0.59
C GLU A 437 11.62 10.81 -1.00
N ARG A 438 11.54 9.74 -1.82
CA ARG A 438 10.26 9.15 -2.25
C ARG A 438 9.63 8.33 -1.13
N THR A 439 10.41 7.57 -0.37
CA THR A 439 9.90 6.75 0.75
C THR A 439 9.59 7.61 1.99
N GLU A 440 10.38 8.65 2.28
CA GLU A 440 10.06 9.62 3.32
C GLU A 440 8.77 10.39 3.00
N PHE A 441 8.59 10.83 1.75
CA PHE A 441 7.34 11.45 1.30
C PHE A 441 6.16 10.47 1.35
N TYR A 442 6.37 9.20 0.96
CA TYR A 442 5.36 8.15 1.03
C TYR A 442 4.88 7.91 2.47
N MET A 443 5.80 7.71 3.43
CA MET A 443 5.45 7.51 4.84
C MET A 443 4.74 8.75 5.42
N SER A 444 5.14 9.94 4.98
CA SER A 444 4.47 11.21 5.30
C SER A 444 3.06 11.33 4.71
N GLN A 445 2.73 10.63 3.61
CA GLN A 445 1.34 10.55 3.10
C GLN A 445 0.55 9.43 3.77
N LEU A 446 1.17 8.28 4.08
CA LEU A 446 0.54 7.20 4.82
C LEU A 446 0.09 7.68 6.22
N LEU A 447 0.90 8.49 6.91
CA LEU A 447 0.50 9.17 8.14
C LEU A 447 -0.75 10.06 7.95
N LYS A 448 -0.89 10.74 6.81
CA LYS A 448 -2.05 11.59 6.48
C LYS A 448 -3.26 10.79 5.99
N GLN A 449 -3.16 9.47 5.92
CA GLN A 449 -4.27 8.53 5.66
C GLN A 449 -4.59 7.66 6.89
N SER A 450 -4.12 8.08 8.07
CA SER A 450 -4.39 7.38 9.33
C SER A 450 -5.87 7.32 9.71
N ASP A 451 -6.66 8.31 9.28
CA ASP A 451 -8.11 8.32 9.35
C ASP A 451 -8.73 7.17 8.53
N MET A 452 -8.22 6.95 7.32
CA MET A 452 -8.59 5.83 6.45
C MET A 452 -8.11 4.48 6.98
N VAL A 453 -6.96 4.42 7.68
CA VAL A 453 -6.51 3.21 8.41
C VAL A 453 -7.52 2.82 9.49
N VAL A 454 -7.92 3.78 10.33
CA VAL A 454 -8.92 3.56 11.39
C VAL A 454 -10.29 3.23 10.79
N GLN A 455 -10.72 3.95 9.76
CA GLN A 455 -12.05 3.81 9.17
C GLN A 455 -12.24 2.53 8.34
N THR A 456 -11.19 2.04 7.67
CA THR A 456 -11.23 0.75 6.94
C THR A 456 -10.81 -0.43 7.82
N GLY A 457 -10.38 -0.17 9.06
CA GLY A 457 -9.83 -1.13 10.01
C GLY A 457 -8.65 -1.92 9.45
N SER A 458 -7.80 -1.27 8.65
CA SER A 458 -6.86 -1.98 7.77
C SER A 458 -5.69 -1.09 7.31
N HIS A 459 -4.52 -1.29 7.92
CA HIS A 459 -3.26 -0.67 7.49
C HIS A 459 -3.00 -0.89 5.99
N GLN A 460 -3.12 -2.15 5.55
CA GLN A 460 -2.95 -2.60 4.15
C GLN A 460 -3.80 -1.84 3.13
N THR A 461 -5.01 -1.42 3.50
CA THR A 461 -5.90 -0.70 2.56
C THR A 461 -5.38 0.70 2.26
N ALA A 462 -5.07 1.49 3.30
CA ALA A 462 -4.52 2.82 3.13
C ALA A 462 -3.10 2.78 2.52
N LEU A 463 -2.28 1.83 2.96
CA LEU A 463 -0.94 1.56 2.41
C LEU A 463 -1.01 1.36 0.89
N THR A 464 -1.87 0.45 0.42
CA THR A 464 -2.07 0.18 -1.02
C THR A 464 -2.62 1.40 -1.77
N MET A 465 -3.50 2.19 -1.14
CA MET A 465 -4.06 3.39 -1.74
C MET A 465 -2.98 4.45 -2.02
N VAL A 466 -2.18 4.80 -1.01
CA VAL A 466 -1.05 5.73 -1.14
C VAL A 466 0.00 5.16 -2.10
N LEU A 467 0.25 3.85 -2.08
CA LEU A 467 1.31 3.23 -2.86
C LEU A 467 1.03 3.35 -4.36
N ASN A 468 -0.19 3.02 -4.80
CA ASN A 468 -0.60 3.18 -6.19
C ASN A 468 -0.48 4.64 -6.67
N GLU A 469 -0.80 5.60 -5.79
CA GLU A 469 -0.66 7.02 -6.09
C GLU A 469 0.81 7.45 -6.20
N GLN A 470 1.67 7.11 -5.23
CA GLN A 470 3.06 7.59 -5.20
C GLN A 470 3.96 6.91 -6.23
N VAL A 471 3.67 5.67 -6.65
CA VAL A 471 4.29 5.09 -7.86
C VAL A 471 4.01 5.99 -9.07
N SER A 472 2.74 6.38 -9.28
CA SER A 472 2.34 7.19 -10.45
C SER A 472 2.73 8.67 -10.36
N LEU A 473 2.76 9.29 -9.17
CA LEU A 473 3.02 10.73 -8.99
C LEU A 473 4.49 11.07 -8.70
N ARG A 474 5.26 10.15 -8.12
CA ARG A 474 6.64 10.38 -7.67
C ARG A 474 7.67 9.41 -8.26
N GLY A 475 7.24 8.41 -9.04
CA GLY A 475 8.14 7.37 -9.51
C GLY A 475 8.74 6.56 -8.35
N LEU A 476 7.94 6.28 -7.32
CA LEU A 476 8.29 5.34 -6.26
C LEU A 476 8.45 3.94 -6.87
N HIS A 477 9.61 3.33 -6.73
CA HIS A 477 9.88 1.99 -7.27
C HIS A 477 9.45 0.93 -6.26
N VAL A 478 8.41 0.16 -6.57
CA VAL A 478 7.90 -0.91 -5.69
C VAL A 478 8.08 -2.28 -6.33
N LYS A 479 8.61 -3.25 -5.57
CA LYS A 479 8.55 -4.67 -5.91
C LYS A 479 7.58 -5.40 -4.98
N VAL A 480 6.84 -6.34 -5.55
CA VAL A 480 6.12 -7.36 -4.80
C VAL A 480 6.88 -8.68 -4.98
N LEU A 481 7.15 -9.36 -3.86
CA LEU A 481 7.84 -10.65 -3.78
C LEU A 481 6.78 -11.73 -4.05
N SER A 482 6.88 -12.43 -5.18
CA SER A 482 5.77 -13.20 -5.73
C SER A 482 5.39 -14.39 -4.85
N ARG A 483 4.09 -14.69 -4.71
CA ARG A 483 3.60 -15.94 -4.09
C ARG A 483 3.97 -17.23 -4.85
N ASP A 484 4.56 -17.10 -6.04
CA ASP A 484 5.11 -18.22 -6.80
C ASP A 484 6.62 -18.42 -6.51
N GLU A 485 7.24 -17.54 -5.70
CA GLU A 485 8.64 -17.57 -5.27
C GLU A 485 8.75 -18.09 -3.81
N PRO A 486 9.54 -19.15 -3.54
CA PRO A 486 9.54 -19.85 -2.25
C PRO A 486 10.30 -19.16 -1.10
N GLU A 487 10.92 -18.00 -1.34
CA GLU A 487 11.74 -17.27 -0.36
C GLU A 487 10.93 -16.59 0.75
N PHE A 488 9.71 -16.12 0.46
CA PHE A 488 8.87 -15.34 1.39
C PHE A 488 7.43 -15.91 1.54
N PRO A 489 7.26 -17.17 1.96
CA PRO A 489 5.96 -17.83 2.10
C PRO A 489 5.10 -17.27 3.26
N GLY A 490 3.80 -17.52 3.19
CA GLY A 490 2.83 -17.06 4.18
C GLY A 490 1.43 -17.67 4.00
N GLY A 491 0.39 -17.01 4.50
CA GLY A 491 -0.99 -17.50 4.56
C GLY A 491 -1.56 -18.11 3.27
N PHE A 492 -1.37 -17.44 2.11
CA PHE A 492 -1.71 -18.01 0.80
C PHE A 492 -1.08 -19.40 0.60
N HIS A 493 0.22 -19.52 0.86
CA HIS A 493 0.96 -20.76 0.67
C HIS A 493 0.47 -21.85 1.63
N PHE A 494 0.23 -21.49 2.90
CA PHE A 494 -0.26 -22.42 3.93
C PHE A 494 -1.65 -23.01 3.62
N HIS A 495 -2.53 -22.25 2.96
CA HIS A 495 -3.87 -22.72 2.59
C HIS A 495 -4.00 -23.24 1.16
N ARG A 496 -3.20 -22.74 0.21
CA ARG A 496 -3.32 -23.02 -1.23
C ARG A 496 -2.15 -23.83 -1.80
N ASN A 497 -0.90 -23.58 -1.37
CA ASN A 497 0.30 -24.30 -1.84
C ASN A 497 0.78 -25.37 -0.83
N LYS A 498 -0.01 -26.43 -0.67
CA LYS A 498 0.28 -27.51 0.29
C LYS A 498 1.60 -28.24 0.03
N GLN A 499 2.07 -28.29 -1.22
CA GLN A 499 3.33 -28.95 -1.58
C GLN A 499 4.53 -28.20 -1.01
N LEU A 500 4.65 -26.88 -1.29
CA LEU A 500 5.75 -26.07 -0.77
C LEU A 500 5.83 -26.12 0.76
N LEU A 501 4.69 -26.02 1.45
CA LEU A 501 4.69 -26.10 2.92
C LEU A 501 5.06 -27.50 3.43
N GLN A 502 4.68 -28.58 2.74
CA GLN A 502 5.19 -29.91 3.06
C GLN A 502 6.69 -30.03 2.80
N ASP A 503 7.25 -29.36 1.78
CA ASP A 503 8.68 -29.35 1.53
C ASP A 503 9.44 -28.58 2.62
N MET A 504 9.00 -27.37 2.98
CA MET A 504 9.59 -26.58 4.06
C MET A 504 9.54 -27.33 5.40
N VAL A 505 8.34 -27.78 5.80
CA VAL A 505 8.11 -28.39 7.12
C VAL A 505 8.85 -29.72 7.26
N ASN A 506 9.02 -30.50 6.19
CA ASN A 506 9.86 -31.70 6.20
C ASN A 506 11.36 -31.44 5.96
N GLY A 507 11.80 -30.18 5.81
CA GLY A 507 13.20 -29.84 5.56
C GLY A 507 13.72 -30.27 4.18
N ARG A 508 12.83 -30.45 3.20
CA ARG A 508 13.16 -30.78 1.79
C ARG A 508 13.55 -29.55 0.96
N THR A 509 13.35 -28.34 1.50
CA THR A 509 13.86 -27.07 0.96
C THR A 509 14.27 -26.16 2.11
N ASP A 510 15.34 -25.38 1.92
CA ASP A 510 15.85 -24.40 2.88
C ASP A 510 15.73 -22.95 2.38
N VAL A 511 15.18 -22.71 1.19
CA VAL A 511 15.24 -21.41 0.49
C VAL A 511 14.42 -20.31 1.15
N ALA A 512 13.43 -20.65 1.98
CA ALA A 512 12.61 -19.71 2.71
C ALA A 512 13.44 -18.92 3.73
N TYR A 513 13.36 -17.59 3.68
CA TYR A 513 13.91 -16.72 4.72
C TYR A 513 13.00 -16.67 5.94
N ILE A 514 11.70 -16.54 5.71
CA ILE A 514 10.66 -16.37 6.73
C ILE A 514 9.45 -17.25 6.44
N PHE A 515 8.53 -17.36 7.39
CA PHE A 515 7.13 -17.69 7.12
C PHE A 515 6.22 -16.74 7.90
N HIS A 516 5.18 -16.21 7.26
CA HIS A 516 4.20 -15.30 7.88
C HIS A 516 2.85 -15.98 8.09
N MET A 517 2.38 -16.10 9.34
CA MET A 517 1.07 -16.69 9.69
C MET A 517 -0.12 -15.72 9.45
N SER A 518 -0.14 -15.13 8.26
CA SER A 518 -1.28 -14.37 7.73
C SER A 518 -2.48 -15.27 7.40
N TRP A 519 -3.58 -14.68 6.90
CA TRP A 519 -4.80 -15.41 6.50
C TRP A 519 -5.35 -16.34 7.61
N THR A 520 -5.50 -15.83 8.83
CA THR A 520 -6.00 -16.63 9.96
C THR A 520 -7.00 -15.83 10.81
N GLU A 521 -8.03 -16.50 11.32
CA GLU A 521 -9.23 -15.90 11.93
C GLU A 521 -8.98 -15.11 13.22
N ASN A 522 -8.07 -15.61 14.05
CA ASN A 522 -7.81 -15.13 15.41
C ASN A 522 -6.46 -15.67 15.91
N LYS A 523 -5.96 -15.13 17.03
CA LYS A 523 -4.69 -15.56 17.65
C LYS A 523 -4.63 -17.07 17.92
N ALA A 524 -5.70 -17.66 18.45
CA ALA A 524 -5.74 -19.08 18.82
C ALA A 524 -5.49 -20.01 17.61
N ASN A 525 -6.10 -19.73 16.46
CA ASN A 525 -5.83 -20.51 15.24
C ASN A 525 -4.38 -20.32 14.75
N LYS A 526 -3.76 -19.13 14.89
CA LYS A 526 -2.34 -18.92 14.54
C LYS A 526 -1.41 -19.77 15.40
N ILE A 527 -1.62 -19.77 16.72
CA ILE A 527 -0.85 -20.60 17.66
C ILE A 527 -0.97 -22.08 17.29
N LYS A 528 -2.18 -22.58 17.02
CA LYS A 528 -2.41 -23.98 16.60
C LYS A 528 -1.68 -24.33 15.31
N PHE A 529 -1.71 -23.45 14.30
CA PHE A 529 -1.03 -23.68 13.05
C PHE A 529 0.50 -23.68 13.22
N LEU A 530 1.06 -22.76 14.02
CA LEU A 530 2.50 -22.72 14.33
C LEU A 530 2.95 -23.97 15.11
N GLN A 531 2.17 -24.40 16.12
CA GLN A 531 2.41 -25.66 16.85
C GLN A 531 2.43 -26.84 15.88
N GLN A 532 1.45 -26.93 14.98
CA GLN A 532 1.36 -28.05 14.06
C GLN A 532 2.52 -28.07 13.02
N MET A 533 2.99 -26.92 12.54
CA MET A 533 4.16 -26.84 11.65
C MET A 533 5.51 -27.12 12.34
N GLY A 534 5.56 -27.09 13.68
CA GLY A 534 6.81 -27.16 14.42
C GLY A 534 7.57 -25.82 14.46
N ASP A 535 6.82 -24.72 14.41
CA ASP A 535 7.29 -23.33 14.56
C ASP A 535 6.76 -22.71 15.87
N TRP A 536 6.40 -23.53 16.87
CA TRP A 536 6.04 -23.07 18.22
C TRP A 536 7.08 -23.48 19.25
N HIS A 537 7.55 -22.52 20.06
CA HIS A 537 8.62 -22.70 21.04
C HIS A 537 8.31 -22.08 22.42
N VAL A 538 7.10 -21.57 22.66
CA VAL A 538 6.70 -20.94 23.93
C VAL A 538 6.02 -21.94 24.86
N GLN A 539 6.54 -22.09 26.08
CA GLN A 539 5.96 -22.90 27.15
C GLN A 539 4.57 -22.39 27.57
N ASP A 540 3.64 -23.30 27.84
CA ASP A 540 2.23 -22.98 28.19
C ASP A 540 2.10 -22.03 29.40
N MET A 541 3.05 -22.04 30.33
CA MET A 541 3.05 -21.16 31.52
C MET A 541 3.25 -19.67 31.20
N CYS A 542 3.72 -19.35 29.99
CA CYS A 542 3.92 -17.97 29.51
C CYS A 542 2.77 -17.45 28.64
N ILE A 543 1.72 -18.26 28.41
CA ILE A 543 0.55 -17.87 27.64
C ILE A 543 -0.35 -16.97 28.49
N GLU A 544 -0.80 -15.85 27.92
CA GLU A 544 -1.59 -14.80 28.60
C GLU A 544 -1.00 -14.27 29.93
N ALA A 545 0.30 -14.46 30.18
CA ALA A 545 0.99 -14.08 31.42
C ALA A 545 1.90 -12.85 31.25
N SER A 546 2.03 -12.05 32.31
CA SER A 546 3.00 -10.95 32.38
C SER A 546 4.38 -11.38 32.87
N ALA A 547 5.43 -10.58 32.61
CA ALA A 547 6.80 -10.91 33.00
C ALA A 547 6.98 -11.24 34.50
N PRO A 548 6.38 -10.50 35.47
CA PRO A 548 6.47 -10.87 36.89
C PRO A 548 5.86 -12.25 37.19
N GLU A 549 4.68 -12.54 36.64
CA GLU A 549 4.01 -13.82 36.85
C GLU A 549 4.78 -15.00 36.25
N ILE A 550 5.48 -14.79 35.14
CA ILE A 550 6.33 -15.82 34.52
C ILE A 550 7.52 -16.13 35.43
N LEU A 551 8.20 -15.10 35.96
CA LEU A 551 9.34 -15.27 36.86
C LEU A 551 8.92 -15.93 38.19
N GLU A 552 7.79 -15.52 38.76
CA GLU A 552 7.21 -16.14 39.96
C GLU A 552 6.87 -17.63 39.75
N LYS A 553 6.20 -17.97 38.65
CA LYS A 553 5.80 -19.36 38.34
C LYS A 553 6.99 -20.27 37.97
N SER A 554 8.10 -19.72 37.47
CA SER A 554 9.24 -20.49 36.96
C SER A 554 10.44 -20.57 37.88
N SER A 555 10.63 -19.59 38.78
CA SER A 555 11.90 -19.37 39.51
C SER A 555 13.12 -19.19 38.59
N ALA A 556 12.91 -18.80 37.33
CA ALA A 556 13.97 -18.54 36.36
C ALA A 556 14.64 -17.17 36.58
N THR A 557 15.82 -16.98 35.96
CA THR A 557 16.57 -15.71 36.03
C THR A 557 16.02 -14.60 35.14
N ASP A 558 15.28 -14.97 34.10
CA ASP A 558 14.80 -14.09 33.03
C ASP A 558 13.59 -14.74 32.31
N VAL A 559 12.86 -13.96 31.52
CA VAL A 559 11.62 -14.43 30.87
C VAL A 559 11.96 -15.42 29.73
N ALA A 560 13.13 -15.30 29.09
CA ALA A 560 13.48 -16.18 27.97
C ALA A 560 13.86 -17.59 28.45
N SER A 561 14.60 -17.73 29.55
CA SER A 561 14.93 -19.02 30.14
C SER A 561 13.72 -19.73 30.74
N ALA A 562 12.68 -18.99 31.17
CA ALA A 562 11.38 -19.56 31.52
C ALA A 562 10.56 -20.02 30.30
N CYS A 563 10.46 -19.19 29.26
CA CYS A 563 9.47 -19.38 28.19
C CYS A 563 9.97 -20.17 26.98
N CYS A 564 11.27 -20.15 26.66
CA CYS A 564 11.77 -20.68 25.39
C CYS A 564 12.18 -22.15 25.47
N SER A 565 11.42 -23.01 24.80
CA SER A 565 11.82 -24.40 24.53
C SER A 565 12.89 -24.45 23.43
N ALA A 566 13.97 -25.21 23.67
CA ALA A 566 15.00 -25.48 22.66
C ALA A 566 14.51 -26.43 21.53
N GLN A 567 13.41 -27.15 21.75
CA GLN A 567 12.78 -28.04 20.77
C GLN A 567 11.35 -27.57 20.46
N PRO A 568 10.86 -27.73 19.22
CA PRO A 568 9.53 -27.27 18.85
C PRO A 568 8.44 -28.06 19.61
N LEU A 569 7.49 -27.33 20.17
CA LEU A 569 6.34 -27.84 20.92
C LEU A 569 5.22 -28.19 19.93
N ILE A 570 5.33 -29.39 19.33
CA ILE A 570 4.46 -29.84 18.25
C ILE A 570 3.17 -30.46 18.79
N THR A 571 2.03 -29.92 18.37
CA THR A 571 0.69 -30.47 18.68
C THR A 571 -0.12 -30.66 17.39
N CYS A 572 -0.76 -31.82 17.25
CA CYS A 572 -1.70 -32.08 16.16
C CYS A 572 -3.07 -31.47 16.45
N HIS A 573 -3.53 -30.60 15.56
CA HIS A 573 -4.83 -29.93 15.65
C HIS A 573 -5.78 -30.30 14.51
N TYR A 574 -5.27 -30.38 13.27
CA TYR A 574 -6.08 -30.47 12.05
C TYR A 574 -5.45 -31.35 10.95
N ARG A 575 -6.15 -32.41 10.52
CA ARG A 575 -5.62 -33.39 9.53
C ARG A 575 -5.50 -32.88 8.10
N ASP A 576 -6.12 -31.73 7.79
CA ASP A 576 -6.21 -31.14 6.46
C ASP A 576 -5.26 -29.95 6.23
N LYS A 577 -4.50 -29.54 7.26
CA LYS A 577 -3.46 -28.49 7.21
C LYS A 577 -2.04 -29.10 7.19
N PRO A 578 -1.01 -28.35 6.73
CA PRO A 578 0.39 -28.75 6.86
C PRO A 578 0.77 -29.12 8.31
N SER A 579 1.73 -30.03 8.48
CA SER A 579 2.17 -30.49 9.80
C SER A 579 3.57 -31.10 9.78
N LYS A 580 4.31 -30.95 10.90
CA LYS A 580 5.61 -31.58 11.17
C LYS A 580 5.51 -33.08 11.43
N ILE A 581 4.35 -33.53 11.91
CA ILE A 581 4.06 -34.94 12.23
C ILE A 581 2.71 -35.37 11.62
N PRO A 582 2.50 -36.64 11.25
CA PRO A 582 1.27 -37.06 10.55
C PRO A 582 0.01 -37.04 11.45
N CYS A 583 -0.74 -35.92 11.44
CA CYS A 583 -1.95 -35.71 12.23
C CYS A 583 -3.20 -36.44 11.69
N LYS A 584 -3.11 -37.74 11.42
CA LYS A 584 -4.15 -38.53 10.73
C LYS A 584 -5.50 -38.51 11.44
N ASP A 585 -5.47 -38.63 12.77
CA ASP A 585 -6.65 -38.83 13.61
C ASP A 585 -7.29 -37.51 14.09
N ALA A 586 -6.72 -36.36 13.69
CA ALA A 586 -7.25 -35.04 14.03
C ALA A 586 -8.48 -34.68 13.17
N GLU A 587 -9.35 -33.81 13.69
CA GLU A 587 -10.52 -33.33 12.94
C GLU A 587 -10.14 -32.31 11.85
N PRO A 588 -10.79 -32.31 10.67
CA PRO A 588 -10.48 -31.38 9.59
C PRO A 588 -11.17 -30.02 9.82
N ILE A 589 -10.43 -28.91 9.72
CA ILE A 589 -11.00 -27.56 9.90
C ILE A 589 -11.70 -27.05 8.63
N ASP A 590 -11.17 -27.37 7.45
CA ASP A 590 -11.81 -27.06 6.16
C ASP A 590 -12.89 -28.10 5.79
N LYS A 591 -12.96 -29.21 6.55
CA LYS A 591 -13.93 -30.33 6.38
C LYS A 591 -13.91 -30.96 4.98
N GLY A 592 -12.76 -30.90 4.29
CA GLY A 592 -12.59 -31.41 2.94
C GLY A 592 -12.96 -30.43 1.82
N HIS A 593 -13.42 -29.22 2.16
CA HIS A 593 -13.58 -28.14 1.17
C HIS A 593 -12.25 -27.42 0.92
N ALA A 594 -12.22 -26.56 -0.09
CA ALA A 594 -11.16 -25.55 -0.19
C ALA A 594 -11.29 -24.59 1.01
N SER A 595 -10.16 -24.22 1.62
CA SER A 595 -10.18 -23.26 2.73
C SER A 595 -10.77 -21.92 2.29
N TRP A 596 -11.43 -21.21 3.22
CA TRP A 596 -12.23 -20.03 2.89
C TRP A 596 -11.42 -18.74 2.72
N TRP A 597 -10.13 -18.78 3.06
CA TRP A 597 -9.13 -17.72 2.89
C TRP A 597 -8.76 -17.48 1.42
#